data_AF-A0A314XND2-F1
#
_entry.id   AF-A0A314XND2-F1
#
_cell.length_a   1.000
_cell.length_b   1.000
_cell.length_c   1.000
_cell.angle_alpha   90.00
_cell.angle_beta   90.00
_cell.angle_gamma   90.00
#
_symmetry.space_group_name_H-M   'P 1'
#
loop_
_entity.id
_entity.type
_entity.pdbx_description
1 polymer ?
#
loop_
_entity_poly.entity_id
_entity_poly.type
_entity_poly.pdbx_seq_one_letter_code
_entity_poly.pdbx_strand_id
1 'polypeptide(L)'
;MAALKLWPNKRSMNIPNEWAKGVLSDAEKLTEERIDDVLNEFLKDFKEDMLETKGWPPSLSAYILSKATLNGYTRFVAKKYPNFFVNCVCPGFVKTDI
;
A
#
# COMPACT_ATOMS: atom_id res chain seq x y z
N MET A 1 13.76 2.68 20.24
CA MET A 1 13.51 3.31 18.93
C MET A 1 12.05 3.75 18.85
N ALA A 2 11.79 5.01 19.19
CA ALA A 2 10.45 5.57 19.42
C ALA A 2 9.75 6.14 18.16
N ALA A 3 10.31 5.95 16.97
CA ALA A 3 9.72 6.48 15.73
C ALA A 3 8.45 5.72 15.27
N LEU A 4 8.20 4.52 15.81
CA LEU A 4 7.04 3.69 15.45
C LEU A 4 5.70 4.16 16.05
N LYS A 5 5.68 5.21 16.89
CA LYS A 5 4.47 5.70 17.58
C LYS A 5 4.04 7.14 17.22
N LEU A 6 4.71 7.81 16.28
CA LEU A 6 4.48 9.25 16.03
C LEU A 6 3.63 9.61 14.82
N TRP A 7 2.98 8.67 14.15
CA TRP A 7 1.90 9.04 13.22
C TRP A 7 0.57 8.44 13.67
N PRO A 8 -0.37 9.26 14.18
CA PRO A 8 -1.71 8.78 14.44
C PRO A 8 -2.31 8.32 13.11
N ASN A 9 -2.79 7.08 13.12
CA ASN A 9 -3.54 6.40 12.07
C ASN A 9 -4.66 7.27 11.46
N LYS A 10 -4.34 8.20 10.54
CA LYS A 10 -5.33 8.99 9.80
C LYS A 10 -4.85 9.26 8.38
N ARG A 11 -4.80 8.19 7.58
CA ARG A 11 -5.01 8.08 6.12
C ARG A 11 -4.31 6.81 5.63
N SER A 12 -4.71 5.65 6.18
CA SER A 12 -4.55 4.42 5.43
C SER A 12 -5.38 4.58 4.15
N MET A 13 -4.74 4.51 2.99
CA MET A 13 -5.47 4.43 1.73
C MET A 13 -6.39 3.22 1.83
N ASN A 14 -7.70 3.48 1.76
CA ASN A 14 -8.71 2.48 2.07
C ASN A 14 -8.77 1.48 0.91
N ILE A 15 -8.25 0.27 1.14
CA ILE A 15 -8.41 -0.86 0.23
C ILE A 15 -9.57 -1.69 0.79
N PRO A 16 -10.74 -1.74 0.12
CA PRO A 16 -11.88 -2.53 0.60
C PRO A 16 -11.63 -4.05 0.47
N ASN A 17 -10.77 -4.47 -0.46
CA ASN A 17 -10.36 -5.86 -0.61
C ASN A 17 -9.61 -6.32 0.65
N GLU A 18 -10.31 -7.07 1.51
CA GLU A 18 -9.80 -7.45 2.83
C GLU A 18 -8.56 -8.36 2.77
N TRP A 19 -8.43 -9.18 1.71
CA TRP A 19 -7.21 -9.95 1.49
C TRP A 19 -6.01 -9.04 1.25
N ALA A 20 -6.10 -8.13 0.27
CA ALA A 20 -5.02 -7.21 -0.07
C ALA A 20 -4.68 -6.29 1.12
N LYS A 21 -5.70 -5.79 1.83
CA LYS A 21 -5.54 -5.01 3.05
C LYS A 21 -4.85 -5.79 4.16
N GLY A 22 -5.21 -7.06 4.36
CA GLY A 22 -4.55 -7.95 5.32
C GLY A 22 -3.08 -8.18 4.97
N VAL A 23 -2.77 -8.42 3.70
CA VAL A 23 -1.39 -8.59 3.21
C VAL A 23 -0.56 -7.32 3.47
N LEU A 24 -1.04 -6.15 3.05
CA LEU A 24 -0.29 -4.90 3.12
C LEU A 24 -0.19 -4.27 4.52
N SER A 25 -1.04 -4.70 5.46
CA SER A 25 -1.03 -4.19 6.85
C SER A 25 -0.11 -5.00 7.77
N ASP A 26 0.13 -6.28 7.47
CA ASP A 26 0.98 -7.18 8.25
C ASP A 26 2.46 -6.95 7.96
N ALA A 27 3.04 -5.92 8.60
CA ALA A 27 4.45 -5.55 8.41
C ALA A 27 5.45 -6.65 8.83
N GLU A 28 5.07 -7.58 9.70
CA GLU A 28 5.98 -8.63 10.15
C GLU A 28 6.17 -9.71 9.08
N LYS A 29 5.08 -10.06 8.40
CA LYS A 29 5.04 -11.09 7.34
C LYS A 29 5.15 -10.51 5.93
N LEU A 30 5.35 -9.20 5.78
CA LEU A 30 5.44 -8.57 4.47
C LEU A 30 6.76 -8.94 3.78
N THR A 31 6.68 -9.42 2.54
CA THR A 31 7.81 -9.69 1.65
C THR A 31 7.57 -9.03 0.31
N GLU A 32 8.62 -8.92 -0.50
CA GLU A 32 8.53 -8.41 -1.88
C GLU A 32 7.58 -9.29 -2.73
N GLU A 33 7.68 -10.61 -2.61
CA GLU A 33 6.78 -11.56 -3.29
C GLU A 33 5.31 -11.34 -2.93
N ARG A 34 4.99 -11.16 -1.64
CA ARG A 34 3.59 -10.93 -1.22
C ARG A 34 3.05 -9.58 -1.67
N ILE A 35 3.93 -8.59 -1.83
CA ILE A 35 3.59 -7.30 -2.44
C ILE A 35 3.27 -7.50 -3.92
N ASP A 36 4.11 -8.24 -4.64
CA ASP A 36 3.91 -8.55 -6.05
C ASP A 36 2.65 -9.37 -6.30
N ASP A 37 2.32 -10.33 -5.42
CA ASP A 37 1.07 -11.09 -5.49
C ASP A 37 -0.17 -10.19 -5.47
N VAL A 38 -0.18 -9.18 -4.59
CA VAL A 38 -1.29 -8.21 -4.52
C VAL A 38 -1.39 -7.37 -5.79
N LEU A 39 -0.25 -6.93 -6.32
CA LEU A 39 -0.22 -6.16 -7.57
C LEU A 39 -0.66 -7.00 -8.77
N ASN A 40 -0.22 -8.25 -8.84
CA ASN A 40 -0.55 -9.17 -9.92
C ASN A 40 -2.03 -9.55 -9.91
N GLU A 41 -2.61 -9.86 -8.75
CA GLU A 41 -4.05 -10.15 -8.65
C GLU A 41 -4.88 -8.91 -9.01
N PHE A 42 -4.49 -7.72 -8.57
CA PHE A 42 -5.14 -6.49 -9.01
C PHE A 42 -5.06 -6.29 -10.53
N LEU A 43 -3.89 -6.47 -11.15
CA LEU A 43 -3.72 -6.29 -12.59
C LEU A 43 -4.53 -7.32 -13.39
N LYS A 44 -4.67 -8.54 -12.88
CA LYS A 44 -5.54 -9.57 -13.45
C LYS A 44 -7.00 -9.15 -13.35
N ASP A 45 -7.48 -8.81 -12.16
CA ASP A 45 -8.86 -8.38 -11.93
C ASP A 45 -9.20 -7.10 -12.70
N PHE A 46 -8.22 -6.20 -12.90
CA PHE A 46 -8.36 -5.00 -13.74
C PHE A 46 -8.58 -5.36 -15.21
N LYS A 47 -7.80 -6.30 -15.75
CA LYS A 47 -7.92 -6.74 -17.16
C LYS A 47 -9.22 -7.50 -17.43
N GLU A 48 -9.75 -8.18 -16.42
CA GLU A 48 -10.98 -8.97 -16.49
C GLU A 48 -12.24 -8.15 -16.14
N ASP A 49 -12.10 -6.83 -15.92
CA ASP A 49 -13.19 -5.91 -15.52
C ASP A 49 -13.91 -6.35 -14.23
N MET A 50 -13.15 -6.87 -13.26
CA MET A 50 -13.66 -7.43 -12.01
C MET A 50 -13.35 -6.58 -10.78
N LEU A 51 -12.99 -5.29 -10.95
CA LEU A 51 -12.57 -4.47 -9.82
C LEU A 51 -13.63 -4.37 -8.73
N GLU A 52 -14.85 -3.99 -9.11
CA GLU A 52 -15.97 -3.83 -8.16
C GLU A 52 -16.34 -5.17 -7.53
N THR A 53 -16.47 -6.22 -8.33
CA THR A 53 -16.88 -7.56 -7.86
C THR A 53 -15.86 -8.18 -6.91
N LYS A 54 -14.57 -7.84 -7.05
CA LYS A 54 -13.47 -8.29 -6.18
C LYS A 54 -13.17 -7.32 -5.04
N GLY A 55 -13.98 -6.27 -4.87
CA GLY A 55 -13.84 -5.31 -3.77
C GLY A 55 -12.60 -4.40 -3.89
N TRP A 56 -12.07 -4.19 -5.08
CA TRP A 56 -11.04 -3.18 -5.31
C TRP A 56 -11.66 -1.77 -5.21
N PRO A 57 -10.86 -0.72 -4.95
CA PRO A 57 -11.39 0.64 -4.89
C PRO A 57 -12.11 1.03 -6.20
N PRO A 58 -13.30 1.66 -6.13
CA PRO A 58 -14.12 1.94 -7.31
C PRO A 58 -13.62 3.11 -8.15
N SER A 59 -12.79 3.98 -7.56
CA SER A 59 -12.19 5.14 -8.24
C SER A 59 -10.73 5.28 -7.84
N LEU A 60 -9.92 5.82 -8.74
CA LEU A 60 -8.47 5.98 -8.55
C LEU A 60 -7.79 4.67 -8.13
N SER A 61 -8.32 3.51 -8.55
CA SER A 61 -7.99 2.20 -7.99
C SER A 61 -6.49 1.88 -8.07
N ALA A 62 -5.90 2.06 -9.25
CA ALA A 62 -4.47 1.87 -9.47
C ALA A 62 -3.62 2.84 -8.64
N TYR A 63 -4.03 4.11 -8.52
CA TYR A 63 -3.35 5.08 -7.67
C TYR A 63 -3.41 4.68 -6.19
N ILE A 64 -4.59 4.29 -5.71
CA ILE A 64 -4.81 3.84 -4.34
C ILE A 64 -3.91 2.65 -4.02
N LEU A 65 -3.92 1.65 -4.90
CA LEU A 65 -3.17 0.44 -4.65
C LEU A 65 -1.66 0.66 -4.78
N SER A 66 -1.19 1.40 -5.78
CA SER A 66 0.25 1.69 -5.95
C SER A 66 0.87 2.36 -4.72
N LYS A 67 0.16 3.32 -4.11
CA LYS A 67 0.64 4.06 -2.93
C LYS A 67 0.47 3.25 -1.64
N ALA A 68 -0.58 2.45 -1.51
CA ALA A 68 -0.71 1.52 -0.39
C ALA A 68 0.41 0.47 -0.39
N THR A 69 0.73 -0.07 -1.57
CA THR A 69 1.84 -0.98 -1.78
C THR A 69 3.18 -0.32 -1.52
N LEU A 70 3.39 0.92 -1.98
CA LEU A 70 4.60 1.71 -1.65
C LEU A 70 4.79 1.89 -0.14
N ASN A 71 3.69 2.14 0.60
CA ASN A 71 3.74 2.23 2.06
C ASN A 71 4.11 0.90 2.73
N GLY A 72 3.65 -0.22 2.18
CA GLY A 72 4.06 -1.56 2.59
C GLY A 72 5.55 -1.79 2.31
N TYR A 73 5.97 -1.57 1.07
CA TYR A 73 7.36 -1.73 0.61
C TYR A 73 8.34 -0.89 1.44
N THR A 74 7.97 0.35 1.76
CA THR A 74 8.77 1.23 2.64
C THR A 74 9.06 0.56 3.99
N ARG A 75 8.07 -0.10 4.61
CA ARG A 75 8.24 -0.82 5.88
C ARG A 75 9.13 -2.06 5.71
N PHE A 76 8.95 -2.79 4.62
CA PHE A 76 9.80 -3.94 4.28
C PHE A 76 11.27 -3.51 4.14
N VAL A 77 11.55 -2.45 3.38
CA VAL A 77 12.91 -1.92 3.18
C VAL A 77 13.49 -1.39 4.49
N ALA A 78 12.71 -0.67 5.31
CA ALA A 78 13.16 -0.20 6.62
C ALA A 78 13.60 -1.35 7.55
N LYS A 79 12.90 -2.49 7.50
CA LYS A 79 13.27 -3.71 8.25
C LYS A 79 14.51 -4.39 7.67
N LYS A 80 14.61 -4.44 6.33
CA LYS A 80 15.76 -5.04 5.62
C LYS A 80 17.06 -4.28 5.87
N TYR A 81 17.00 -2.96 6.02
CA TYR A 81 18.17 -2.09 6.19
C TYR A 81 18.05 -1.25 7.48
N PRO A 82 18.33 -1.83 8.66
CA PRO A 82 18.13 -1.16 9.96
C PRO A 82 19.00 0.08 10.17
N ASN A 83 20.07 0.24 9.38
CA ASN A 83 20.95 1.40 9.42
C ASN A 83 20.46 2.59 8.57
N PHE A 84 19.37 2.42 7.82
CA PHE A 84 18.79 3.44 6.95
C PHE A 84 17.45 3.92 7.52
N PHE A 85 17.20 5.22 7.44
CA PHE A 85 15.89 5.79 7.75
C PHE A 85 15.03 5.81 6.49
N VAL A 86 14.22 4.77 6.30
CA VAL A 86 13.35 4.63 5.13
C VAL A 86 11.92 4.96 5.53
N ASN A 87 11.35 6.01 4.95
CA ASN A 87 10.02 6.54 5.27
C ASN A 87 9.25 6.91 4.01
N CYS A 88 7.93 6.97 4.12
CA CYS A 88 7.01 7.44 3.08
C CYS A 88 6.18 8.60 3.62
N VAL A 89 5.86 9.59 2.79
CA VAL A 89 5.13 10.79 3.20
C VAL A 89 4.02 11.13 2.20
N CYS A 90 2.89 11.61 2.72
CA CYS A 90 1.87 12.26 1.91
C CYS A 90 2.13 13.78 1.96
N PRO A 91 2.41 14.43 0.82
CA PRO A 91 2.69 15.87 0.79
C PRO A 91 1.44 16.73 1.01
N GLY A 92 0.25 16.12 1.13
CA GLY A 92 -1.03 16.82 1.12
C GLY A 92 -1.56 17.00 -0.31
N PHE A 93 -2.62 17.81 -0.42
CA PHE A 93 -3.14 18.23 -1.73
C PHE A 93 -2.33 19.42 -2.22
N VAL A 94 -1.63 19.25 -3.34
CA VAL A 94 -0.71 20.25 -3.89
C VAL A 94 -1.20 20.61 -5.29
N LYS A 95 -1.15 21.90 -5.64
CA LYS A 95 -1.50 22.36 -6.99
C LYS A 95 -0.36 22.01 -7.95
N THR A 96 -0.54 20.92 -8.68
CA THR A 96 0.37 20.40 -9.69
C THR A 96 -0.41 20.06 -10.96
N ASP A 97 0.29 19.69 -12.04
CA ASP A 97 -0.36 19.16 -13.24
C ASP A 97 -0.99 17.78 -12.98
N ILE A 98 -0.47 17.03 -12.00
CA ILE A 98 -1.04 15.79 -11.47
C ILE A 98 -2.14 16.06 -10.44
#